data_AF-A0A212QJV6-F1
#
_entry.id   AF-A0A212QJV6-F1
#
_cell.length_a   1.000
_cell.length_b   1.000
_cell.length_c   1.000
_cell.angle_alpha   90.00
_cell.angle_beta   90.00
_cell.angle_gamma   90.00
#
_symmetry.space_group_name_H-M   'P 1'
#
loop_
_entity.id
_entity.type
_entity.pdbx_description
1 polymer ?
#
loop_
_entity_poly.entity_id
_entity_poly.type
_entity_poly.pdbx_seq_one_letter_code
_entity_poly.pdbx_strand_id
1 'polypeptide(L)'
;MRLDGILPDRLREGLTPAERQLLERVAGGEEADFSSPDESQNDPAQGAAWGPERTIRAALLYWLCTDAQAAACVPPKGIRIRGARIQGPLDFEGATLPHRLFLIRCAIPEGILLTDARTRRIDLSGSYTQGLHADGLVVDSALILSGLICTGKVRLRGARIGGSLICRGARLENPNGDALRADGMTVEEDVFLDQGFHATGEVRLLGARIGGSLICRGARLENPNGDALSADRMTVEESVFLDQGFHATGEVRLLGAR
;
A
#
# COMPACT_ATOMS: atom_id res chain seq x y z
N MET A 1 -23.99 -17.55 3.79
CA MET A 1 -24.09 -17.55 2.31
C MET A 1 -22.70 -17.91 1.79
N ARG A 2 -22.57 -18.84 0.83
CA ARG A 2 -21.25 -19.22 0.29
C ARG A 2 -20.92 -18.32 -0.89
N LEU A 3 -19.73 -17.71 -0.90
CA LEU A 3 -19.27 -16.83 -1.97
C LEU A 3 -19.32 -17.51 -3.36
N ASP A 4 -19.01 -18.81 -3.44
CA ASP A 4 -19.08 -19.57 -4.69
C ASP A 4 -20.48 -19.58 -5.33
N GLY A 5 -21.53 -19.54 -4.51
CA GLY A 5 -22.92 -19.59 -4.98
C GLY A 5 -23.39 -18.30 -5.65
N ILE A 6 -22.67 -17.19 -5.43
CA ILE A 6 -22.95 -15.87 -6.02
C ILE A 6 -21.84 -15.37 -6.94
N LEU A 7 -20.81 -16.20 -7.18
CA LEU A 7 -19.71 -15.87 -8.05
C LEU A 7 -20.23 -15.69 -9.50
N PRO A 8 -20.00 -14.54 -10.16
CA PRO A 8 -20.38 -14.32 -11.54
C PRO A 8 -19.73 -15.35 -12.48
N ASP A 9 -20.45 -15.78 -13.53
CA ASP A 9 -19.96 -16.82 -14.46
C ASP A 9 -18.59 -16.47 -15.07
N ARG A 10 -18.39 -15.20 -15.44
CA ARG A 10 -17.10 -14.68 -15.95
C ARG A 10 -15.91 -14.88 -15.00
N LEU A 11 -16.15 -14.93 -13.69
CA LEU A 11 -15.11 -15.18 -12.68
C LEU A 11 -15.03 -16.67 -12.33
N ARG A 12 -16.14 -17.40 -12.46
CA ARG A 12 -16.18 -18.85 -12.25
C ARG A 12 -15.39 -19.59 -13.31
N GLU A 13 -15.42 -19.11 -14.55
CA GLU A 13 -14.55 -19.59 -15.62
C GLU A 13 -13.07 -19.34 -15.26
N GLY A 14 -12.26 -20.41 -15.28
CA GLY A 14 -10.84 -20.35 -14.94
C GLY A 14 -10.51 -20.20 -13.46
N LEU A 15 -11.50 -20.41 -12.55
CA LEU A 15 -11.28 -20.31 -11.10
C LEU A 15 -10.23 -21.32 -10.61
N THR A 16 -9.10 -20.82 -10.13
CA THR A 16 -7.97 -21.66 -9.69
C THR A 16 -8.22 -22.26 -8.30
N PRO A 17 -7.48 -23.31 -7.89
CA PRO A 17 -7.51 -23.79 -6.50
C PRO A 17 -7.17 -22.70 -5.48
N ALA A 18 -6.24 -21.81 -5.80
CA ALA A 18 -5.86 -20.69 -4.94
C ALA A 18 -7.03 -19.71 -4.74
N GLU A 19 -7.76 -19.39 -5.81
CA GLU A 19 -8.94 -18.53 -5.74
C GLU A 19 -10.09 -19.17 -4.97
N ARG A 20 -10.32 -20.48 -5.10
CA ARG A 20 -11.30 -21.22 -4.28
C ARG A 20 -10.94 -21.15 -2.80
N GLN A 21 -9.67 -21.41 -2.47
CA GLN A 21 -9.17 -21.27 -1.11
C GLN A 21 -9.37 -19.85 -0.58
N LEU A 22 -9.12 -18.82 -1.40
CA LEU A 22 -9.37 -17.43 -1.02
C LEU A 22 -10.85 -17.21 -0.64
N LEU A 23 -11.78 -17.65 -1.48
CA LEU A 23 -13.22 -17.51 -1.23
C LEU A 23 -13.64 -18.21 0.06
N GLU A 24 -13.16 -19.43 0.31
CA GLU A 24 -13.44 -20.17 1.53
C GLU A 24 -12.90 -19.46 2.78
N ARG A 25 -11.64 -19.01 2.76
CA ARG A 25 -11.00 -18.35 3.91
C ARG A 25 -11.61 -16.99 4.20
N VAL A 26 -11.94 -16.21 3.16
CA VAL A 26 -12.62 -14.91 3.32
C VAL A 26 -13.99 -15.10 3.96
N ALA A 27 -14.79 -16.07 3.49
CA ALA A 27 -16.10 -16.37 4.10
C ALA A 27 -15.98 -16.85 5.56
N GLY A 28 -14.91 -17.59 5.89
CA GLY A 28 -14.59 -18.00 7.26
C GLY A 28 -14.01 -16.89 8.15
N GLY A 29 -13.63 -15.76 7.57
CA GLY A 29 -12.95 -14.68 8.28
C GLY A 29 -11.52 -15.01 8.70
N GLU A 30 -10.89 -15.92 7.97
CA GLU A 30 -9.53 -16.41 8.17
C GLU A 30 -8.55 -15.68 7.23
N GLU A 31 -7.25 -15.82 7.47
CA GLU A 31 -6.24 -15.35 6.52
C GLU A 31 -6.07 -16.41 5.42
N ALA A 32 -6.09 -15.98 4.16
CA ALA A 32 -5.72 -16.81 3.03
C ALA A 32 -4.20 -16.70 2.82
N ASP A 33 -3.47 -17.67 3.38
CA ASP A 33 -2.01 -17.74 3.27
C ASP A 33 -1.58 -18.68 2.14
N PHE A 34 -0.79 -18.13 1.22
CA PHE A 34 -0.22 -18.79 0.04
C PHE A 34 1.31 -18.85 0.09
N SER A 35 1.93 -18.58 1.25
CA SER A 35 3.38 -18.68 1.41
C SER A 35 3.88 -20.13 1.29
N SER A 36 5.09 -20.27 0.76
CA SER A 36 5.84 -21.53 0.77
C SER A 36 6.43 -21.78 2.16
N PRO A 37 6.53 -23.03 2.63
CA PRO A 37 7.30 -23.37 3.83
C PRO A 37 8.80 -23.03 3.71
N ASP A 38 9.31 -22.94 2.48
CA ASP A 38 10.66 -22.45 2.19
C ASP A 38 10.65 -20.92 2.07
N GLU A 39 11.14 -20.24 3.11
CA GLU A 39 11.19 -18.77 3.17
C GLU A 39 11.96 -18.14 2.01
N SER A 40 12.91 -18.85 1.40
CA SER A 40 13.65 -18.32 0.24
C SER A 40 12.77 -18.13 -1.00
N GLN A 41 11.60 -18.78 -1.03
CA GLN A 41 10.61 -18.69 -2.12
C GLN A 41 9.52 -17.63 -1.86
N ASN A 42 9.61 -16.91 -0.74
CA ASN A 42 8.59 -15.96 -0.29
C ASN A 42 8.98 -14.48 -0.48
N ASP A 43 9.95 -14.19 -1.35
CA ASP A 43 10.28 -12.82 -1.77
C ASP A 43 9.24 -12.31 -2.79
N PRO A 44 8.40 -11.32 -2.43
CA PRO A 44 7.38 -10.81 -3.35
C PRO A 44 7.96 -10.07 -4.55
N ALA A 45 9.19 -9.57 -4.49
CA ALA A 45 9.85 -8.98 -5.66
C ALA A 45 10.11 -10.01 -6.77
N GLN A 46 10.21 -11.30 -6.41
CA GLN A 46 10.32 -12.42 -7.36
C GLN A 46 8.96 -13.04 -7.70
N GLY A 47 7.86 -12.50 -7.15
CA GLY A 47 6.54 -13.12 -7.22
C GLY A 47 5.88 -13.12 -8.59
N ALA A 48 6.44 -12.41 -9.58
CA ALA A 48 6.03 -12.54 -10.98
C ALA A 48 6.24 -13.97 -11.54
N ALA A 49 7.13 -14.76 -10.92
CA ALA A 49 7.38 -16.16 -11.26
C ALA A 49 6.49 -17.15 -10.49
N TRP A 50 5.69 -16.70 -9.51
CA TRP A 50 4.81 -17.59 -8.75
C TRP A 50 3.69 -18.16 -9.63
N GLY A 51 3.41 -19.45 -9.41
CA GLY A 51 2.50 -20.24 -10.22
C GLY A 51 1.01 -20.07 -9.84
N PRO A 52 0.13 -20.83 -10.50
CA PRO A 52 -1.33 -20.77 -10.28
C PRO A 52 -1.75 -21.10 -8.84
N GLU A 53 -0.94 -21.82 -8.08
CA GLU A 53 -1.15 -22.15 -6.67
C GLU A 53 -1.06 -20.97 -5.71
N ARG A 54 -0.50 -19.84 -6.16
CA ARG A 54 -0.41 -18.58 -5.40
C ARG A 54 -1.05 -17.41 -6.13
N THR A 55 -1.63 -17.64 -7.30
CA THR A 55 -2.11 -16.57 -8.18
C THR A 55 -3.61 -16.34 -8.01
N ILE A 56 -3.96 -15.09 -7.71
CA ILE A 56 -5.33 -14.59 -7.57
C ILE A 56 -5.54 -13.50 -8.61
N ARG A 57 -6.61 -13.59 -9.42
CA ARG A 57 -6.92 -12.53 -10.38
C ARG A 57 -7.40 -11.27 -9.65
N ALA A 58 -6.90 -10.11 -10.06
CA ALA A 58 -7.33 -8.82 -9.52
C ALA A 58 -8.85 -8.62 -9.64
N ALA A 59 -9.47 -9.13 -10.71
CA ALA A 59 -10.92 -9.07 -10.92
C ALA A 59 -11.73 -9.80 -9.82
N LEU A 60 -11.17 -10.84 -9.20
CA LEU A 60 -11.82 -11.52 -8.08
C LEU A 60 -11.80 -10.66 -6.82
N LEU A 61 -10.68 -10.00 -6.54
CA LEU A 61 -10.57 -9.04 -5.44
C LEU A 61 -11.48 -7.84 -5.66
N TYR A 62 -11.53 -7.33 -6.90
CA TYR A 62 -12.46 -6.26 -7.26
C TYR A 62 -13.90 -6.63 -6.91
N TRP A 63 -14.34 -7.81 -7.35
CA TRP A 63 -15.69 -8.30 -7.05
C TRP A 63 -15.94 -8.48 -5.55
N LEU A 64 -15.02 -9.13 -4.82
CA LEU A 64 -15.15 -9.31 -3.36
C LEU A 64 -15.31 -7.99 -2.60
N CYS A 65 -14.70 -6.92 -3.11
CA CYS A 65 -14.67 -5.62 -2.48
C CYS A 65 -15.81 -4.68 -2.90
N THR A 66 -16.45 -4.89 -4.07
CA THR A 66 -17.38 -3.92 -4.66
C THR A 66 -18.78 -4.47 -4.91
N ASP A 67 -18.94 -5.79 -5.06
CA ASP A 67 -20.26 -6.41 -5.20
C ASP A 67 -20.96 -6.48 -3.85
N ALA A 68 -22.21 -6.00 -3.78
CA ALA A 68 -22.95 -5.89 -2.53
C ALA A 68 -23.20 -7.25 -1.85
N GLN A 69 -23.45 -8.32 -2.62
CA GLN A 69 -23.69 -9.65 -2.07
C GLN A 69 -22.40 -10.30 -1.61
N ALA A 70 -21.32 -10.12 -2.38
CA ALA A 70 -19.99 -10.61 -2.00
C ALA A 70 -19.48 -9.90 -0.74
N ALA A 71 -19.54 -8.57 -0.71
CA ALA A 71 -19.16 -7.75 0.44
C ALA A 71 -19.95 -8.12 1.70
N ALA A 72 -21.26 -8.39 1.59
CA ALA A 72 -22.06 -8.85 2.73
C ALA A 72 -21.59 -10.20 3.33
N CYS A 73 -20.84 -11.00 2.57
CA CYS A 73 -20.24 -12.24 3.04
C CYS A 73 -18.85 -12.05 3.67
N VAL A 74 -18.25 -10.87 3.56
CA VAL A 74 -16.94 -10.57 4.15
C VAL A 74 -17.13 -10.14 5.62
N PRO A 75 -16.50 -10.85 6.58
CA PRO A 75 -16.64 -10.52 7.99
C PRO A 75 -15.93 -9.20 8.36
N PRO A 76 -16.24 -8.59 9.52
CA PRO A 76 -15.68 -7.29 9.93
C PRO A 76 -14.14 -7.20 9.99
N LYS A 77 -13.47 -8.36 10.08
CA LYS A 77 -12.00 -8.45 10.03
C LYS A 77 -11.45 -8.08 8.64
N GLY A 78 -12.26 -8.11 7.60
CA GLY A 78 -11.90 -7.78 6.23
C GLY A 78 -11.25 -8.93 5.47
N ILE A 79 -10.69 -8.60 4.31
CA ILE A 79 -10.03 -9.54 3.40
C ILE A 79 -8.55 -9.57 3.73
N ARG A 80 -8.03 -10.77 4.06
CA ARG A 80 -6.64 -10.95 4.49
C ARG A 80 -5.96 -12.00 3.64
N ILE A 81 -4.97 -11.56 2.88
CA ILE A 81 -4.22 -12.38 1.92
C ILE A 81 -2.75 -12.25 2.23
N ARG A 82 -2.05 -13.38 2.31
CA ARG A 82 -0.61 -13.45 2.50
C ARG A 82 0.05 -14.23 1.39
N GLY A 83 1.18 -13.73 0.88
CA GLY A 83 2.04 -14.52 0.00
C GLY A 83 1.44 -14.83 -1.38
N ALA A 84 0.44 -14.06 -1.84
CA ALA A 84 -0.20 -14.27 -3.14
C ALA A 84 0.40 -13.38 -4.23
N ARG A 85 0.37 -13.85 -5.47
CA ARG A 85 0.51 -13.01 -6.66
C ARG A 85 -0.87 -12.52 -7.07
N ILE A 86 -1.03 -11.22 -7.18
CA ILE A 86 -2.22 -10.61 -7.78
C ILE A 86 -1.96 -10.44 -9.27
N GLN A 87 -2.77 -11.10 -10.10
CA GLN A 87 -2.63 -11.07 -11.55
C GLN A 87 -3.54 -9.99 -12.15
N GLY A 88 -2.91 -9.06 -12.88
CA GLY A 88 -3.57 -7.92 -13.51
C GLY A 88 -3.65 -6.70 -12.59
N PRO A 89 -4.01 -5.52 -13.14
CA PRO A 89 -4.04 -4.28 -12.38
C PRO A 89 -5.07 -4.36 -11.26
N LEU A 90 -4.64 -4.04 -10.04
CA LEU A 90 -5.54 -3.95 -8.89
C LEU A 90 -6.18 -2.57 -8.85
N ASP A 91 -7.29 -2.44 -9.57
CA ASP A 91 -7.95 -1.16 -9.82
C ASP A 91 -9.21 -0.99 -8.96
N PHE A 92 -9.15 -0.01 -8.05
CA PHE A 92 -10.24 0.43 -7.20
C PHE A 92 -10.50 1.93 -7.35
N GLU A 93 -10.15 2.53 -8.50
CA GLU A 93 -10.35 3.96 -8.74
C GLU A 93 -11.82 4.36 -8.51
N GLY A 94 -12.02 5.39 -7.68
CA GLY A 94 -13.33 5.90 -7.27
C GLY A 94 -14.20 4.94 -6.43
N ALA A 95 -13.70 3.75 -6.09
CA ALA A 95 -14.49 2.75 -5.37
C ALA A 95 -14.58 3.04 -3.87
N THR A 96 -15.73 2.74 -3.26
CA THR A 96 -15.87 2.70 -1.79
C THR A 96 -15.82 1.26 -1.33
N LEU A 97 -14.74 0.90 -0.63
CA LEU A 97 -14.49 -0.44 -0.13
C LEU A 97 -15.02 -0.54 1.32
N PRO A 98 -16.07 -1.34 1.58
CA PRO A 98 -16.68 -1.44 2.90
C PRO A 98 -15.81 -2.17 3.94
N HIS A 99 -14.78 -2.87 3.48
CA HIS A 99 -13.93 -3.72 4.31
C HIS A 99 -12.49 -3.26 4.33
N ARG A 100 -11.77 -3.72 5.37
CA ARG A 100 -10.32 -3.60 5.47
C ARG A 100 -9.67 -4.56 4.46
N LEU A 101 -8.62 -4.11 3.79
CA LEU A 101 -7.88 -4.92 2.81
C LEU A 101 -6.44 -5.09 3.28
N PHE A 102 -6.03 -6.35 3.47
CA PHE A 102 -4.67 -6.71 3.83
C PHE A 102 -4.08 -7.60 2.73
N LEU A 103 -3.06 -7.11 2.05
CA LEU A 103 -2.28 -7.83 1.05
C LEU A 103 -0.84 -7.85 1.57
N ILE A 104 -0.50 -8.87 2.34
CA ILE A 104 0.75 -8.94 3.12
C ILE A 104 1.74 -9.86 2.40
N ARG A 105 2.96 -9.39 2.15
CA ARG A 105 3.97 -10.15 1.38
C ARG A 105 3.42 -10.65 0.03
N CYS A 106 2.57 -9.86 -0.62
CA CYS A 106 1.98 -10.17 -1.91
C CYS A 106 2.77 -9.55 -3.06
N ALA A 107 2.78 -10.20 -4.22
CA ALA A 107 3.31 -9.66 -5.46
C ALA A 107 2.18 -9.01 -6.27
N ILE A 108 2.27 -7.72 -6.58
CA ILE A 108 1.28 -6.97 -7.36
C ILE A 108 2.00 -6.25 -8.51
N PRO A 109 2.56 -7.00 -9.47
CA PRO A 109 3.50 -6.45 -10.44
C PRO A 109 2.85 -5.43 -11.38
N GLU A 110 1.56 -5.55 -11.69
CA GLU A 110 0.86 -4.63 -12.59
C GLU A 110 0.37 -3.32 -11.94
N GLY A 111 0.72 -3.08 -10.66
CA GLY A 111 0.39 -1.83 -9.97
C GLY A 111 -0.96 -1.83 -9.23
N ILE A 112 -1.14 -0.81 -8.40
CA ILE A 112 -2.34 -0.58 -7.59
C ILE A 112 -2.91 0.80 -7.89
N LEU A 113 -4.19 0.86 -8.25
CA LEU A 113 -4.93 2.09 -8.49
C LEU A 113 -6.01 2.25 -7.41
N LEU A 114 -5.90 3.33 -6.66
CA LEU A 114 -6.73 3.71 -5.51
C LEU A 114 -7.09 5.20 -5.56
N THR A 115 -6.91 5.85 -6.72
CA THR A 115 -7.27 7.26 -6.92
C THR A 115 -8.72 7.46 -6.54
N ASP A 116 -9.00 8.47 -5.71
CA ASP A 116 -10.33 8.81 -5.18
C ASP A 116 -11.10 7.65 -4.49
N ALA A 117 -10.41 6.55 -4.17
CA ALA A 117 -11.01 5.43 -3.46
C ALA A 117 -11.27 5.79 -1.98
N ARG A 118 -12.17 5.06 -1.34
CA ARG A 118 -12.50 5.21 0.08
C ARG A 118 -12.50 3.86 0.77
N THR A 119 -11.86 3.75 1.93
CA THR A 119 -11.85 2.49 2.69
C THR A 119 -11.55 2.73 4.16
N ARG A 120 -11.67 1.67 4.98
CA ARG A 120 -11.33 1.73 6.40
C ARG A 120 -9.83 1.60 6.65
N ARG A 121 -9.14 0.69 5.96
CA ARG A 121 -7.70 0.39 6.15
C ARG A 121 -7.16 -0.38 4.95
N ILE A 122 -5.95 -0.03 4.55
CA ILE A 122 -5.14 -0.78 3.58
C ILE A 122 -3.81 -1.14 4.24
N ASP A 123 -3.42 -2.40 4.11
CA ASP A 123 -2.16 -2.92 4.62
C ASP A 123 -1.44 -3.69 3.52
N LEU A 124 -0.33 -3.15 3.04
CA LEU A 124 0.53 -3.69 2.00
C LEU A 124 1.86 -4.17 2.58
N SER A 125 1.90 -4.53 3.87
CA SER A 125 3.16 -4.80 4.55
C SER A 125 3.97 -5.91 3.86
N GLY A 126 5.23 -5.62 3.56
CA GLY A 126 6.18 -6.53 2.93
C GLY A 126 5.85 -6.88 1.48
N SER A 127 4.84 -6.26 0.87
CA SER A 127 4.43 -6.56 -0.51
C SER A 127 5.34 -5.90 -1.55
N TYR A 128 5.18 -6.31 -2.81
CA TYR A 128 5.85 -5.72 -3.96
C TYR A 128 4.83 -5.14 -4.95
N THR A 129 5.11 -3.98 -5.52
CA THR A 129 4.36 -3.43 -6.66
C THR A 129 5.21 -2.53 -7.55
N GLN A 130 4.81 -2.33 -8.81
CA GLN A 130 5.47 -1.38 -9.71
C GLN A 130 4.93 0.04 -9.60
N GLY A 131 3.86 0.27 -8.84
CA GLY A 131 3.31 1.60 -8.61
C GLY A 131 2.09 1.58 -7.70
N LEU A 132 1.90 2.66 -6.95
CA LEU A 132 0.75 2.86 -6.07
C LEU A 132 0.18 4.25 -6.33
N HIS A 133 -0.95 4.32 -7.03
CA HIS A 133 -1.63 5.57 -7.33
C HIS A 133 -2.82 5.74 -6.39
N ALA A 134 -2.70 6.64 -5.42
CA ALA A 134 -3.69 6.86 -4.37
C ALA A 134 -3.91 8.36 -4.13
N ASP A 135 -3.92 9.14 -5.21
CA ASP A 135 -4.30 10.56 -5.15
C ASP A 135 -5.76 10.68 -4.70
N GLY A 136 -6.06 11.55 -3.74
CA GLY A 136 -7.41 11.73 -3.22
C GLY A 136 -7.96 10.56 -2.38
N LEU A 137 -7.16 9.50 -2.14
CA LEU A 137 -7.56 8.35 -1.32
C LEU A 137 -8.02 8.82 0.08
N VAL A 138 -9.15 8.29 0.54
CA VAL A 138 -9.62 8.46 1.92
C VAL A 138 -9.53 7.13 2.66
N VAL A 139 -8.76 7.10 3.76
CA VAL A 139 -8.67 5.95 4.66
C VAL A 139 -9.12 6.37 6.05
N ASP A 140 -10.14 5.73 6.62
CA ASP A 140 -10.65 6.12 7.95
C ASP A 140 -9.66 5.83 9.09
N SER A 141 -8.76 4.86 8.89
CA SER A 141 -7.72 4.45 9.84
C SER A 141 -6.35 4.60 9.18
N ALA A 142 -5.49 3.59 9.28
CA ALA A 142 -4.12 3.65 8.78
C ALA A 142 -3.97 3.18 7.33
N LEU A 143 -3.01 3.79 6.63
CA LEU A 143 -2.41 3.26 5.41
C LEU A 143 -1.03 2.69 5.77
N ILE A 144 -0.86 1.38 5.59
CA ILE A 144 0.35 0.69 6.03
C ILE A 144 1.08 0.12 4.82
N LEU A 145 2.31 0.59 4.64
CA LEU A 145 3.24 0.27 3.57
C LEU A 145 4.57 -0.25 4.16
N SER A 146 4.58 -0.73 5.41
CA SER A 146 5.79 -1.20 6.08
C SER A 146 6.48 -2.31 5.29
N GLY A 147 7.75 -2.15 4.94
CA GLY A 147 8.51 -3.11 4.13
C GLY A 147 8.01 -3.24 2.69
N LEU A 148 7.12 -2.36 2.21
CA LEU A 148 6.70 -2.33 0.81
C LEU A 148 7.92 -2.08 -0.07
N ILE A 149 8.05 -2.87 -1.12
CA ILE A 149 8.99 -2.61 -2.22
C ILE A 149 8.18 -2.05 -3.39
N CYS A 150 8.41 -0.79 -3.74
CA CYS A 150 7.78 -0.15 -4.89
C CYS A 150 8.86 0.27 -5.89
N THR A 151 8.90 -0.33 -7.08
CA THR A 151 9.85 0.01 -8.14
C THR A 151 9.29 1.02 -9.14
N GLY A 152 8.42 1.89 -8.65
CA GLY A 152 7.87 3.02 -9.38
C GLY A 152 7.30 4.03 -8.41
N LYS A 153 6.38 4.88 -8.88
CA LYS A 153 5.91 6.02 -8.09
C LYS A 153 4.83 5.61 -7.08
N VAL A 154 4.99 6.06 -5.83
CA VAL A 154 3.91 6.13 -4.84
C VAL A 154 3.30 7.53 -4.86
N ARG A 155 1.99 7.63 -5.11
CA ARG A 155 1.25 8.89 -5.14
C ARG A 155 0.16 8.91 -4.07
N LEU A 156 0.14 9.95 -3.25
CA LEU A 156 -0.80 10.22 -2.17
C LEU A 156 -1.23 11.70 -2.18
N ARG A 157 -1.26 12.35 -3.35
CA ARG A 157 -1.58 13.78 -3.44
C ARG A 157 -2.99 14.02 -2.92
N GLY A 158 -3.12 14.89 -1.93
CA GLY A 158 -4.41 15.20 -1.30
C GLY A 158 -5.09 14.02 -0.60
N ALA A 159 -4.37 12.90 -0.37
CA ALA A 159 -4.92 11.78 0.37
C ALA A 159 -5.24 12.19 1.82
N ARG A 160 -6.27 11.58 2.41
CA ARG A 160 -6.74 11.83 3.77
C ARG A 160 -6.72 10.54 4.57
N ILE A 161 -5.86 10.47 5.58
CA ILE A 161 -5.64 9.28 6.39
C ILE A 161 -6.04 9.61 7.83
N GLY A 162 -7.11 8.98 8.30
CA GLY A 162 -7.71 9.22 9.63
C GLY A 162 -6.89 8.67 10.79
N GLY A 163 -5.89 7.83 10.52
CA GLY A 163 -4.85 7.44 11.46
C GLY A 163 -3.46 7.74 10.89
N SER A 164 -2.50 6.85 11.12
CA SER A 164 -1.12 7.02 10.67
C SER A 164 -0.84 6.55 9.23
N LEU A 165 0.13 7.18 8.56
CA LEU A 165 0.82 6.62 7.39
C LEU A 165 2.09 5.90 7.84
N ILE A 166 2.20 4.60 7.57
CA ILE A 166 3.30 3.78 8.09
C ILE A 166 4.12 3.18 6.94
N CYS A 167 5.33 3.68 6.71
CA CYS A 167 6.25 3.22 5.66
C CYS A 167 7.54 2.60 6.25
N ARG A 168 7.46 2.01 7.45
CA ARG A 168 8.64 1.45 8.16
C ARG A 168 9.39 0.45 7.32
N GLY A 169 10.68 0.67 7.09
CA GLY A 169 11.51 -0.24 6.29
C GLY A 169 11.08 -0.37 4.81
N ALA A 170 10.20 0.51 4.31
CA ALA A 170 9.79 0.48 2.91
C ALA A 170 10.93 0.92 1.98
N ARG A 171 10.94 0.40 0.75
CA ARG A 171 11.91 0.69 -0.29
C ARG A 171 11.17 1.24 -1.50
N LEU A 172 11.29 2.55 -1.73
CA LEU A 172 10.59 3.24 -2.81
C LEU A 172 11.61 3.71 -3.86
N GLU A 173 11.54 3.16 -5.07
CA GLU A 173 12.56 3.31 -6.10
C GLU A 173 11.94 3.91 -7.38
N ASN A 174 12.17 5.21 -7.57
CA ASN A 174 11.87 5.94 -8.79
C ASN A 174 12.95 7.01 -9.05
N PRO A 175 14.18 6.60 -9.44
CA PRO A 175 15.38 7.46 -9.46
C PRO A 175 15.28 8.71 -10.34
N ASN A 176 14.37 8.71 -11.32
CA ASN A 176 14.18 9.80 -12.27
C ASN A 176 12.95 10.68 -11.94
N GLY A 177 12.40 10.59 -10.73
CA GLY A 177 11.28 11.41 -10.29
C GLY A 177 10.93 11.23 -8.82
N ASP A 178 9.66 11.43 -8.48
CA ASP A 178 9.19 11.25 -7.10
C ASP A 178 9.13 9.75 -6.73
N ALA A 179 9.86 9.33 -5.72
CA ALA A 179 9.67 8.02 -5.09
C ALA A 179 8.36 8.00 -4.29
N LEU A 180 8.11 9.09 -3.55
CA LEU A 180 6.87 9.34 -2.83
C LEU A 180 6.39 10.76 -3.12
N ARG A 181 5.18 10.90 -3.66
CA ARG A 181 4.52 12.20 -3.85
C ARG A 181 3.26 12.30 -3.00
N ALA A 182 3.31 13.08 -1.94
CA ALA A 182 2.22 13.27 -0.98
C ALA A 182 1.91 14.78 -0.76
N ASP A 183 1.97 15.56 -1.84
CA ASP A 183 1.63 16.99 -1.82
C ASP A 183 0.19 17.17 -1.29
N GLY A 184 0.00 18.05 -0.29
CA GLY A 184 -1.30 18.36 0.30
C GLY A 184 -1.99 17.21 1.04
N MET A 185 -1.28 16.12 1.31
CA MET A 185 -1.80 14.99 2.11
C MET A 185 -2.15 15.46 3.52
N THR A 186 -3.20 14.88 4.11
CA THR A 186 -3.56 15.06 5.53
C THR A 186 -3.52 13.72 6.24
N VAL A 187 -2.81 13.66 7.37
CA VAL A 187 -2.70 12.50 8.26
C VAL A 187 -3.06 12.99 9.67
N GLU A 188 -4.05 12.37 10.31
CA GLU A 188 -4.52 12.81 11.64
C GLU A 188 -3.54 12.44 12.76
N GLU A 189 -2.76 11.37 12.58
CA GLU A 189 -1.72 10.93 13.52
C GLU A 189 -0.32 11.12 12.88
N ASP A 190 0.55 10.11 12.99
CA ASP A 190 1.95 10.16 12.62
C ASP A 190 2.22 9.73 11.17
N VAL A 191 3.33 10.23 10.62
CA VAL A 191 3.96 9.69 9.41
C VAL A 191 5.28 9.02 9.76
N PHE A 192 5.36 7.70 9.57
CA PHE A 192 6.55 6.90 9.85
C PHE A 192 7.34 6.57 8.58
N LEU A 193 8.49 7.19 8.42
CA LEU A 193 9.52 6.91 7.41
C LEU A 193 10.81 6.42 8.08
N ASP A 194 10.71 5.52 9.06
CA ASP A 194 11.83 5.04 9.89
C ASP A 194 12.10 3.54 9.71
N GLN A 195 12.95 2.98 10.59
CA GLN A 195 13.28 1.55 10.63
C GLN A 195 13.81 1.00 9.30
N GLY A 196 14.72 1.74 8.67
CA GLY A 196 15.34 1.35 7.41
C GLY A 196 14.55 1.76 6.16
N PHE A 197 13.65 2.74 6.27
CA PHE A 197 13.03 3.36 5.09
C PHE A 197 14.11 3.88 4.14
N HIS A 198 13.98 3.51 2.86
CA HIS A 198 14.88 3.91 1.79
C HIS A 198 14.08 4.43 0.60
N ALA A 199 14.43 5.62 0.12
CA ALA A 199 13.85 6.19 -1.08
C ALA A 199 14.95 6.60 -2.08
N THR A 200 14.83 6.13 -3.31
CA THR A 200 15.64 6.58 -4.45
C THR A 200 14.74 7.36 -5.40
N GLY A 201 15.00 8.66 -5.56
CA GLY A 201 14.06 9.65 -6.07
C GLY A 201 13.58 10.58 -4.96
N GLU A 202 12.81 11.60 -5.33
CA GLU A 202 12.37 12.63 -4.40
C GLU A 202 11.23 12.15 -3.47
N VAL A 203 11.31 12.49 -2.18
CA VAL A 203 10.18 12.43 -1.26
C VAL A 203 9.54 13.82 -1.16
N ARG A 204 8.28 13.96 -1.64
CA ARG A 204 7.55 15.23 -1.67
C ARG A 204 6.38 15.22 -0.68
N LEU A 205 6.40 16.15 0.27
CA LEU A 205 5.40 16.40 1.31
C LEU A 205 4.93 17.87 1.27
N LEU A 206 4.92 18.50 0.09
CA LEU A 206 4.62 19.93 -0.03
C LEU A 206 3.23 20.25 0.50
N GLY A 207 3.14 21.16 1.48
CA GLY A 207 1.88 21.55 2.09
C GLY A 207 1.12 20.41 2.80
N ALA A 208 1.80 19.29 3.10
CA ALA A 208 1.20 18.20 3.87
C ALA A 208 0.89 18.66 5.30
N ARG A 209 -0.15 18.07 5.89
CA ARG A 209 -0.62 18.34 7.25
C ARG A 209 -0.56 17.04 8.06
N ILE A 210 0.22 17.04 9.12
CA ILE A 210 0.44 15.87 9.97
C ILE A 210 0.03 16.25 11.39
N GLY A 211 -1.02 15.61 11.90
CA GLY A 211 -1.59 15.89 13.22
C GLY A 211 -0.74 15.36 14.38
N GLY A 212 0.17 14.42 14.10
CA GLY A 212 1.22 13.97 15.01
C GLY A 212 2.61 14.43 14.56
N SER A 213 3.54 13.49 14.55
CA SER A 213 4.95 13.69 14.21
C SER A 213 5.27 13.19 12.79
N LEU A 214 6.32 13.76 12.18
CA LEU A 214 7.01 13.19 11.03
C LEU A 214 8.29 12.49 11.53
N ILE A 215 8.35 11.17 11.39
CA ILE A 215 9.44 10.34 11.93
C ILE A 215 10.29 9.78 10.79
N CYS A 216 11.49 10.33 10.56
CA CYS A 216 12.44 9.87 9.53
C CYS A 216 13.72 9.27 10.15
N ARG A 217 13.60 8.62 11.31
CA ARG A 217 14.76 8.12 12.07
C ARG A 217 15.49 7.03 11.30
N GLY A 218 16.78 7.25 11.04
CA GLY A 218 17.60 6.32 10.26
C GLY A 218 17.15 6.15 8.79
N ALA A 219 16.33 7.07 8.27
CA ALA A 219 15.89 7.03 6.88
C ALA A 219 17.04 7.36 5.91
N ARG A 220 17.03 6.74 4.72
CA ARG A 220 17.98 7.03 3.63
C ARG A 220 17.23 7.57 2.41
N LEU A 221 17.48 8.83 2.06
CA LEU A 221 16.85 9.51 0.93
C LEU A 221 17.91 9.86 -0.12
N GLU A 222 17.72 9.42 -1.37
CA GLU A 222 18.72 9.55 -2.43
C GLU A 222 18.12 10.19 -3.68
N ASN A 223 18.46 11.45 -3.92
CA ASN A 223 18.21 12.16 -5.16
C ASN A 223 19.37 13.15 -5.43
N PRO A 224 20.56 12.66 -5.85
CA PRO A 224 21.81 13.43 -5.83
C PRO A 224 21.80 14.71 -6.67
N ASN A 225 20.92 14.80 -7.68
CA ASN A 225 20.84 15.93 -8.60
C ASN A 225 19.62 16.84 -8.33
N GLY A 226 18.97 16.71 -7.17
CA GLY A 226 17.80 17.51 -6.80
C GLY A 226 17.48 17.43 -5.31
N ASP A 227 16.20 17.59 -4.98
CA ASP A 227 15.72 17.51 -3.61
C ASP A 227 15.57 16.04 -3.21
N ALA A 228 16.20 15.63 -2.12
CA ALA A 228 15.95 14.32 -1.50
C ALA A 228 14.64 14.36 -0.71
N LEU A 229 14.35 15.48 -0.04
CA LEU A 229 13.12 15.75 0.69
C LEU A 229 12.61 17.16 0.40
N SER A 230 11.40 17.28 -0.15
CA SER A 230 10.69 18.53 -0.36
C SER A 230 9.46 18.62 0.50
N ALA A 231 9.51 19.43 1.56
CA ALA A 231 8.45 19.60 2.54
C ALA A 231 8.14 21.08 2.81
N ASP A 232 8.30 21.94 1.79
CA ASP A 232 7.94 23.35 1.89
C ASP A 232 6.46 23.51 2.28
N ARG A 233 6.20 24.41 3.23
CA ARG A 233 4.88 24.72 3.81
C ARG A 233 4.16 23.53 4.46
N MET A 234 4.86 22.44 4.78
CA MET A 234 4.31 21.35 5.59
C MET A 234 3.94 21.88 7.00
N THR A 235 2.92 21.30 7.61
CA THR A 235 2.59 21.53 9.03
C THR A 235 2.63 20.22 9.78
N VAL A 236 3.35 20.19 10.91
CA VAL A 236 3.45 19.07 11.82
C VAL A 236 3.08 19.58 13.20
N GLU A 237 2.01 19.05 13.81
CA GLU A 237 1.53 19.55 15.10
C GLU A 237 2.46 19.18 16.27
N GLU A 238 3.23 18.09 16.12
CA GLU A 238 4.20 17.67 17.13
C GLU A 238 5.66 17.90 16.68
N SER A 239 6.37 16.84 16.23
CA SER A 239 7.82 16.89 16.03
C SER A 239 8.24 16.33 14.68
N VAL A 240 9.33 16.88 14.14
CA VAL A 240 10.04 16.33 12.97
C VAL A 240 11.34 15.69 13.45
N PHE A 241 11.46 14.37 13.28
CA PHE A 241 12.66 13.62 13.66
C PHE A 241 13.50 13.27 12.43
N LEU A 242 14.63 13.98 12.26
CA LEU A 242 15.69 13.69 11.28
C LEU A 242 16.96 13.24 12.03
N ASP A 243 16.85 12.20 12.85
CA ASP A 243 17.92 11.74 13.75
C ASP A 243 18.26 10.25 13.54
N GLN A 244 19.07 9.68 14.44
CA GLN A 244 19.41 8.25 14.49
C GLN A 244 19.94 7.70 13.15
N GLY A 245 20.80 8.47 12.49
CA GLY A 245 21.42 8.07 11.23
C GLY A 245 20.62 8.44 9.99
N PHE A 246 19.65 9.36 10.10
CA PHE A 246 19.04 10.00 8.92
C PHE A 246 20.12 10.48 7.95
N HIS A 247 19.97 10.09 6.68
CA HIS A 247 20.92 10.42 5.62
C HIS A 247 20.17 10.86 4.36
N ALA A 248 20.56 12.00 3.80
CA ALA A 248 20.04 12.51 2.55
C ALA A 248 21.20 12.80 1.59
N THR A 249 21.09 12.29 0.36
CA THR A 249 21.94 12.70 -0.78
C THR A 249 21.06 13.51 -1.72
N GLY A 250 21.19 14.84 -1.68
CA GLY A 250 20.29 15.80 -2.31
C GLY A 250 19.85 16.87 -1.30
N GLU A 251 19.13 17.90 -1.75
CA GLU A 251 18.68 18.99 -0.88
C GLU A 251 17.53 18.53 0.04
N VAL A 252 17.50 19.05 1.27
CA VAL A 252 16.39 18.88 2.21
C VAL A 252 15.73 20.24 2.41
N ARG A 253 14.50 20.37 1.94
CA ARG A 253 13.75 21.65 1.89
C ARG A 253 12.56 21.63 2.81
N LEU A 254 12.51 22.60 3.73
CA LEU A 254 11.48 22.77 4.75
C LEU A 254 11.01 24.24 4.80
N LEU A 255 11.03 24.96 3.67
CA LEU A 255 10.78 26.39 3.67
C LEU A 255 9.34 26.70 4.06
N GLY A 256 9.18 27.50 5.11
CA GLY A 256 7.88 27.84 5.66
C GLY A 256 7.12 26.65 6.26
N ALA A 257 7.81 25.53 6.51
CA ALA A 257 7.26 24.45 7.34
C ALA A 257 7.02 24.97 8.76
N ARG A 258 5.99 24.44 9.42
CA ARG A 258 5.51 24.87 10.73
C ARG A 258 5.35 23.68 11.66
#